data_AF-A0A437JYY8-F1
#
_entry.id   AF-A0A437JYY8-F1
#
_cell.length_a   1.000
_cell.length_b   1.000
_cell.length_c   1.000
_cell.angle_alpha   90.00
_cell.angle_beta   90.00
_cell.angle_gamma   90.00
#
_symmetry.space_group_name_H-M   'P 1'
#
loop_
_entity.id
_entity.type
_entity.pdbx_description
1 polymer ?
#
loop_
_entity_poly.entity_id
_entity_poly.type
_entity_poly.pdbx_seq_one_letter_code
_entity_poly.pdbx_strand_id
1 'polypeptide(L)'
;MFALPASAQMTAAAPAAGATDPSVLRWAFAAAAAAAGLATLAAGYAVAVVGSAAVGALAEKPELLGRVLILVGLAEGIAIYGLIVAILILNRT
;
A
#
# COMPACT_ATOMS: atom_id res chain seq x y z
N MET A 1 -30.59 -1.38 53.68
CA MET A 1 -31.22 -1.17 52.36
C MET A 1 -30.89 0.25 51.92
N PHE A 2 -29.75 0.44 51.25
CA PHE A 2 -29.21 1.74 50.85
C PHE A 2 -29.13 1.73 49.31
N ALA A 3 -29.92 2.59 48.65
CA ALA A 3 -29.93 2.71 47.20
C ALA A 3 -28.71 3.52 46.74
N LEU A 4 -27.85 2.93 45.91
CA LEU A 4 -26.74 3.63 45.26
C LEU A 4 -27.29 4.57 44.16
N PRO A 5 -26.77 5.81 44.03
CA PRO A 5 -27.21 6.74 43.00
C PRO A 5 -26.63 6.35 41.63
N ALA A 6 -27.46 6.49 40.60
CA ALA A 6 -27.17 6.25 39.20
C ALA A 6 -26.09 7.20 38.64
N SER A 7 -24.80 6.95 38.91
CA SER A 7 -23.72 7.84 38.46
C SER A 7 -22.38 7.16 38.18
N ALA A 8 -22.37 5.98 37.55
CA ALA A 8 -21.11 5.38 37.09
C ALA A 8 -21.22 4.50 35.84
N GLN A 9 -22.22 4.71 34.97
CA GLN A 9 -22.08 4.28 33.58
C GLN A 9 -21.36 5.40 32.84
N MET A 10 -20.04 5.39 32.94
CA MET A 10 -19.19 6.06 31.97
C MET A 10 -19.41 5.34 30.64
N THR A 11 -20.42 5.79 29.89
CA THR A 11 -20.51 5.54 28.46
C THR A 11 -19.31 6.24 27.85
N ALA A 12 -18.21 5.51 27.72
CA ALA A 12 -17.16 5.86 26.78
C ALA A 12 -17.84 5.83 25.41
N ALA A 13 -18.34 7.00 24.97
CA ALA A 13 -18.79 7.19 23.62
C ALA A 13 -17.62 6.75 22.74
N ALA A 14 -17.82 5.68 21.97
CA ALA A 14 -16.92 5.37 20.86
C ALA A 14 -16.72 6.68 20.09
N PRO A 15 -15.49 7.04 19.69
CA PRO A 15 -15.28 8.28 18.96
C PRO A 15 -16.22 8.20 17.76
N ALA A 16 -17.18 9.13 17.72
CA ALA A 16 -18.03 9.27 16.55
C ALA A 16 -17.06 9.41 15.38
N ALA A 17 -17.13 8.50 14.41
CA ALA A 17 -16.41 8.64 13.16
C ALA A 17 -16.85 10.00 12.59
N GLY A 18 -16.02 11.02 12.80
CA GLY A 18 -16.32 12.37 12.36
C GLY A 18 -16.49 12.31 10.86
N ALA A 19 -17.60 12.85 10.34
CA ALA A 19 -17.82 12.90 8.92
C ALA A 19 -16.60 13.56 8.26
N THR A 20 -15.83 12.78 7.49
CA THR A 20 -14.63 13.27 6.82
C THR A 20 -15.06 14.34 5.82
N ASP A 21 -14.44 15.53 5.91
CA ASP A 21 -14.80 16.64 5.04
C ASP A 21 -14.73 16.20 3.56
N PRO A 22 -15.76 16.45 2.73
CA PRO A 22 -15.77 16.05 1.33
C PRO A 22 -14.54 16.53 0.55
N SER A 23 -13.91 17.63 0.97
CA SER A 23 -12.64 18.08 0.39
C SER A 23 -11.47 17.14 0.67
N VAL A 24 -11.39 16.58 1.88
CA VAL A 24 -10.35 15.63 2.30
C VAL A 24 -10.47 14.33 1.50
N LEU A 25 -11.70 13.83 1.30
CA LEU A 25 -11.96 12.64 0.48
C LEU A 25 -11.48 12.80 -0.97
N ARG A 26 -11.73 13.95 -1.62
CA ARG A 26 -11.27 14.20 -2.99
C ARG A 26 -9.74 14.12 -3.10
N TRP A 27 -9.04 14.74 -2.15
CA TRP A 27 -7.57 14.71 -2.12
C TRP A 27 -7.03 13.33 -1.74
N ALA A 28 -7.71 12.59 -0.87
CA ALA A 28 -7.35 11.22 -0.50
C ALA A 28 -7.38 10.29 -1.71
N PHE A 29 -8.46 10.32 -2.51
CA PHE A 29 -8.56 9.51 -3.73
C PHE A 29 -7.50 9.90 -4.76
N ALA A 30 -7.26 11.21 -4.98
CA ALA A 30 -6.23 11.68 -5.89
C ALA A 30 -4.83 11.24 -5.44
N ALA A 31 -4.52 11.34 -4.15
CA ALA A 31 -3.25 10.92 -3.58
C ALA A 31 -3.05 9.40 -3.66
N ALA A 32 -4.09 8.60 -3.36
CA ALA A 32 -4.05 7.15 -3.46
C ALA A 32 -3.84 6.69 -4.92
N ALA A 33 -4.56 7.31 -5.87
CA ALA A 33 -4.39 7.03 -7.29
C ALA A 33 -2.97 7.40 -7.78
N ALA A 34 -2.44 8.55 -7.36
CA ALA A 34 -1.09 8.96 -7.70
C ALA A 34 -0.02 8.03 -7.10
N ALA A 35 -0.18 7.61 -5.84
CA ALA A 35 0.75 6.71 -5.16
C ALA A 35 0.84 5.35 -5.88
N ALA A 36 -0.30 4.71 -6.17
CA ALA A 36 -0.33 3.44 -6.88
C ALA A 36 0.10 3.59 -8.35
N GLY A 37 -0.39 4.61 -9.05
CA GLY A 37 -0.12 4.84 -10.47
C GLY A 37 1.35 5.14 -10.75
N LEU A 38 1.95 6.11 -10.05
CA LEU A 38 3.35 6.47 -10.28
C LEU A 38 4.31 5.34 -9.86
N ALA A 39 4.02 4.64 -8.76
CA ALA A 39 4.83 3.52 -8.31
C ALA A 39 4.80 2.34 -9.30
N THR A 40 3.64 2.01 -9.86
CA THR A 40 3.51 0.92 -10.84
C THR A 40 4.19 1.27 -12.17
N LEU A 41 4.13 2.54 -12.61
CA LEU A 41 4.90 2.99 -13.78
C LEU A 41 6.42 2.89 -13.55
N ALA A 42 6.90 3.31 -12.38
CA ALA A 42 8.30 3.19 -12.00
C ALA A 42 8.74 1.72 -11.88
N ALA A 43 7.91 0.86 -11.29
CA ALA A 43 8.14 -0.57 -11.20
C ALA A 43 8.23 -1.21 -12.59
N GLY A 44 7.32 -0.88 -13.50
CA GLY A 44 7.35 -1.37 -14.88
C GLY A 44 8.64 -1.01 -15.61
N TYR A 45 9.16 0.20 -15.41
CA TYR A 45 10.47 0.59 -15.94
C TYR A 45 11.61 -0.21 -15.32
N ALA A 46 11.64 -0.35 -13.99
CA ALA A 46 12.66 -1.13 -13.28
C ALA A 46 12.65 -2.60 -13.72
N VAL A 47 11.47 -3.21 -13.84
CA VAL A 47 11.26 -4.58 -14.30
C VAL A 47 11.68 -4.74 -15.76
N ALA A 48 11.44 -3.77 -16.64
CA ALA A 48 11.91 -3.83 -18.02
C ALA A 48 13.45 -3.87 -18.09
N VAL A 49 14.13 -3.03 -17.30
CA VAL A 49 15.60 -3.00 -17.25
C VAL A 49 16.15 -4.30 -16.67
N VAL A 50 15.69 -4.72 -15.48
CA VAL A 50 16.16 -5.94 -14.80
C VAL A 50 15.81 -7.19 -15.62
N GLY A 51 14.61 -7.23 -16.21
CA GLY A 51 14.11 -8.31 -17.06
C GLY A 51 14.94 -8.50 -18.33
N SER A 52 15.37 -7.42 -18.98
CA SER A 52 16.24 -7.52 -20.16
C SER A 52 17.60 -8.14 -19.83
N ALA A 53 18.24 -7.71 -18.74
CA ALA A 53 19.51 -8.28 -18.27
C ALA A 53 19.34 -9.74 -17.80
N ALA A 54 18.22 -10.02 -17.14
CA ALA A 54 17.82 -11.36 -16.69
C ALA A 54 17.75 -12.38 -17.83
N VAL A 55 17.07 -12.03 -18.94
CA VAL A 55 16.97 -12.90 -20.11
C VAL A 55 18.34 -13.15 -20.74
N GLY A 56 19.19 -12.13 -20.83
CA GLY A 56 20.56 -12.28 -21.33
C GLY A 56 21.39 -13.24 -20.48
N ALA A 57 21.36 -13.07 -19.15
CA ALA A 57 22.08 -13.96 -18.23
C ALA A 57 21.55 -15.41 -18.30
N LEU A 58 20.25 -15.58 -18.48
CA LEU A 58 19.62 -16.90 -18.58
C LEU A 58 19.96 -17.63 -19.89
N ALA A 59 20.18 -16.89 -20.98
CA ALA A 59 20.63 -17.45 -22.25
C ALA A 59 22.02 -18.08 -22.15
N GLU A 60 22.91 -17.50 -21.32
CA GLU A 60 24.24 -18.08 -21.08
C GLU A 60 24.23 -19.18 -20.01
N LYS A 61 23.43 -19.00 -18.96
CA LYS A 61 23.42 -19.86 -17.76
C LYS A 61 21.98 -20.16 -17.31
N PRO A 62 21.32 -21.18 -17.89
CA PRO A 62 19.93 -21.49 -17.59
C PRO A 62 19.70 -21.91 -16.13
N GLU A 63 20.75 -22.37 -15.43
CA GLU A 63 20.70 -22.75 -14.02
C GLU A 63 20.45 -21.54 -13.09
N LEU A 64 20.57 -20.31 -13.60
CA LEU A 64 20.34 -19.07 -12.84
C LEU A 64 18.87 -18.68 -12.73
N LEU A 65 17.93 -19.38 -13.38
CA LEU A 65 16.49 -19.06 -13.42
C LEU A 65 15.95 -18.62 -12.04
N GLY A 66 16.18 -19.42 -11.00
CA GLY A 66 15.66 -19.14 -9.66
C GLY A 66 16.19 -17.83 -9.07
N ARG A 67 17.48 -17.51 -9.26
CA ARG A 67 18.08 -16.26 -8.75
C ARG A 67 17.57 -15.06 -9.53
N VAL A 68 17.44 -15.21 -10.84
CA VAL A 68 16.95 -14.17 -11.74
C VAL A 68 15.50 -13.80 -11.42
N LEU A 69 14.64 -14.79 -11.16
CA LEU A 69 13.25 -14.54 -10.74
C LEU A 69 13.17 -13.76 -9.42
N ILE A 70 14.07 -14.01 -8.47
CA ILE A 70 14.14 -13.25 -7.21
C ILE A 70 14.51 -11.78 -7.49
N LEU A 71 15.48 -11.51 -8.36
CA LEU A 71 15.89 -10.14 -8.69
C LEU A 71 14.78 -9.36 -9.42
N VAL A 72 14.08 -10.00 -10.36
CA VAL A 72 12.92 -9.40 -11.02
C VAL A 72 11.78 -9.16 -10.02
N GLY A 73 11.51 -10.12 -9.13
CA GLY A 73 10.51 -9.97 -8.07
C GLY A 73 10.84 -8.87 -7.06
N LEU A 74 12.12 -8.65 -6.75
CA LEU A 74 12.55 -7.53 -5.90
C LEU A 74 12.29 -6.17 -6.56
N ALA A 75 12.39 -6.07 -7.89
CA ALA A 75 12.07 -4.85 -8.63
C ALA A 75 10.58 -4.48 -8.54
N GLU A 76 9.68 -5.48 -8.55
CA GLU A 76 8.23 -5.31 -8.34
C GLU A 76 7.88 -4.77 -6.93
N GLY A 77 8.81 -4.85 -5.97
CA GLY A 77 8.61 -4.30 -4.62
C GLY A 77 8.20 -2.82 -4.62
N ILE A 78 8.64 -2.05 -5.63
CA ILE A 78 8.25 -0.65 -5.81
C ILE A 78 6.73 -0.50 -5.96
N ALA A 79 6.09 -1.36 -6.77
CA ALA A 79 4.64 -1.34 -6.97
C ALA A 79 3.90 -1.72 -5.70
N ILE A 80 4.38 -2.74 -4.98
CA ILE A 80 3.78 -3.20 -3.73
C ILE A 80 3.81 -2.10 -2.67
N TYR A 81 4.92 -1.40 -2.50
CA TYR A 81 4.98 -0.27 -1.55
C TYR A 81 4.06 0.88 -1.96
N GLY A 82 3.96 1.21 -3.26
CA GLY A 82 3.00 2.20 -3.74
C GLY A 82 1.55 1.83 -3.45
N LEU A 83 1.20 0.56 -3.65
CA LEU A 83 -0.13 0.02 -3.32
C LEU A 83 -0.41 0.04 -1.82
N ILE A 84 0.57 -0.34 -0.98
CA ILE A 84 0.44 -0.26 0.48
C ILE A 84 0.15 1.17 0.91
N VAL A 85 0.89 2.15 0.39
CA VAL A 85 0.68 3.58 0.70
C VAL A 85 -0.72 4.02 0.26
N ALA A 86 -1.18 3.64 -0.93
CA ALA A 86 -2.52 3.95 -1.40
C ALA A 86 -3.60 3.38 -0.47
N ILE A 87 -3.46 2.12 -0.04
CA ILE A 87 -4.38 1.48 0.91
C ILE A 87 -4.35 2.19 2.27
N LEU A 88 -3.17 2.58 2.77
CA LEU A 88 -3.03 3.30 4.03
C LEU A 88 -3.70 4.68 3.99
N ILE A 89 -3.64 5.38 2.84
CA ILE A 89 -4.37 6.64 2.65
C ILE A 89 -5.87 6.38 2.76
N LEU A 90 -6.39 5.42 2.00
CA LEU A 90 -7.83 5.10 1.96
C LEU A 90 -8.37 4.58 3.30
N ASN A 91 -7.56 3.85 4.07
CA ASN A 91 -7.97 3.29 5.36
C ASN A 91 -7.98 4.36 6.48
N ARG A 92 -7.38 5.53 6.26
CA ARG A 92 -7.22 6.58 7.28
C ARG A 92 -8.13 7.79 7.06
N THR A 93 -8.92 7.79 6.00
CA THR A 93 -9.83 8.88 5.59
C THR A 93 -11.27 8.40 5.58
#